data_AF-A0A428UWS8-F1
#
_entry.id   AF-A0A428UWS8-F1
#
_cell.length_a   1.000
_cell.length_b   1.000
_cell.length_c   1.000
_cell.angle_alpha   90.00
_cell.angle_beta   90.00
_cell.angle_gamma   90.00
#
_symmetry.space_group_name_H-M   'P 1'
#
loop_
_entity.id
_entity.type
_entity.pdbx_description
1 polymer ?
#
loop_
_entity_poly.entity_id
_entity_poly.type
_entity_poly.pdbx_seq_one_letter_code
_entity_poly.pdbx_strand_id
1 'polypeptide(L)'
;MQDLTVGDMSKYAAGCLGRAISVISPTDRELRIDILVDRIIQKADGVFLWVVLVSKSLARGIENGDSDPELRQRLDSMPGDLVALYKDMLSRSNDDREIYQKTASWFFNIIFAAEYADEFGNSQTLPCMRHMSVSVFELMAATDLSVLDRFLDRSEELSTTEIDRRCSHIAKVVETRSAGLLEVSSEFVVEQALKQGQDISVAYHADMTVRFIHRTARDYLLDSEDGRSLWQTDEICKNEARTRLIRACLLRCHIWEPTWGFGRRNELVSFLKSATWGMDGDGSPPTGLLSAVEGTYKSGKLWSRPVYEIQEAWFTSQEKPQEAEATFLLWAGLSGLVEYTIDRIPQMQPRDNLGEILGVLLRKFCQSVEDGKYKEGGPLIRCLLKQGAAPNFDLRPLDSPWVLYLSAIFNQVLRYKLSTGMNLNYTNSREIFQTLRVFVEAGASLLGNIPVVVMLDSPQLNYGCVTACPREIFVSVTAVVLIVNQAWLINEILDQLDTEANMADIGHERVSPYARIAMAAYKAEGEGAWHRCWLIPEEDASEMTDKVVSRLRSSSKASSGALTDGMEEIRNMMLEVKDRSEPMDRVDVPRFLQAGNLPHGLG
;
A
#
# COMPACT_ATOMS: atom_id res chain seq x y z
N MET A 1 38.73 1.27 -20.66
CA MET A 1 37.79 0.77 -19.62
C MET A 1 37.93 -0.73 -19.41
N GLN A 2 38.23 -1.54 -20.44
CA GLN A 2 38.56 -2.97 -20.32
C GLN A 2 39.87 -3.25 -19.54
N ASP A 3 40.92 -2.43 -19.67
CA ASP A 3 42.17 -2.65 -18.90
C ASP A 3 42.01 -2.45 -17.38
N LEU A 4 40.99 -1.70 -16.94
CA LEU A 4 40.72 -1.46 -15.52
C LEU A 4 40.02 -2.65 -14.86
N THR A 5 39.42 -3.56 -15.62
CA THR A 5 38.66 -4.69 -15.07
C THR A 5 39.44 -6.01 -15.11
N VAL A 6 40.41 -6.17 -16.04
CA VAL A 6 41.24 -7.39 -16.16
C VAL A 6 42.04 -7.67 -14.89
N GLY A 7 42.67 -6.64 -14.31
CA GLY A 7 43.45 -6.80 -13.08
C GLY A 7 42.60 -7.26 -11.90
N ASP A 8 41.37 -6.76 -11.77
CA ASP A 8 40.47 -7.14 -10.68
C ASP A 8 39.81 -8.50 -10.91
N MET A 9 39.50 -8.85 -12.17
CA MET A 9 39.06 -10.21 -12.52
C MET A 9 40.15 -11.24 -12.22
N SER A 10 41.41 -10.96 -12.58
CA SER A 10 42.54 -11.85 -12.33
C SER A 10 42.75 -12.05 -10.82
N LYS A 11 42.74 -10.96 -10.04
CA LYS A 11 42.79 -11.02 -8.57
C LYS A 11 41.65 -11.84 -7.99
N TYR A 12 40.43 -11.67 -8.48
CA TYR A 12 39.28 -12.43 -8.01
C TYR A 12 39.44 -13.93 -8.28
N ALA A 13 39.74 -14.30 -9.53
CA ALA A 13 39.91 -15.70 -9.93
C ALA A 13 41.04 -16.38 -9.16
N ALA A 14 42.22 -15.73 -9.09
CA ALA A 14 43.36 -16.23 -8.32
C ALA A 14 43.03 -16.39 -6.82
N GLY A 15 42.34 -15.40 -6.23
CA GLY A 15 41.92 -15.45 -4.85
C GLY A 15 40.88 -16.56 -4.58
N CYS A 16 39.97 -16.80 -5.51
CA CYS A 16 38.95 -17.84 -5.42
C CYS A 16 39.58 -19.24 -5.47
N LEU A 17 40.39 -19.51 -6.50
CA LEU A 17 41.07 -20.81 -6.68
C LEU A 17 42.12 -21.06 -5.59
N GLY A 18 42.86 -20.03 -5.18
CA GLY A 18 43.84 -20.13 -4.10
C GLY A 18 43.23 -20.51 -2.76
N ARG A 19 42.03 -20.01 -2.44
CA ARG A 19 41.30 -20.45 -1.24
C ARG A 19 40.89 -21.91 -1.31
N ALA A 20 40.35 -22.37 -2.44
CA ALA A 20 39.95 -23.77 -2.61
C ALA A 20 41.13 -24.73 -2.40
N ILE A 21 42.30 -24.40 -2.94
CA ILE A 21 43.52 -25.19 -2.77
C ILE A 21 44.00 -25.20 -1.33
N SER A 22 43.88 -24.07 -0.60
CA SER A 22 44.29 -24.01 0.81
C SER A 22 43.49 -24.91 1.74
N VAL A 23 42.32 -25.37 1.31
CA VAL A 23 41.44 -26.30 2.07
C VAL A 23 41.85 -27.76 1.84
N ILE A 24 42.61 -28.05 0.78
CA ILE A 24 43.01 -29.41 0.39
C ILE A 24 44.46 -29.66 0.86
N SER A 25 44.75 -30.92 1.23
CA SER A 25 46.05 -31.33 1.77
C SER A 25 47.22 -30.96 0.83
N PRO A 26 48.45 -30.65 1.33
CA PRO A 26 49.57 -30.08 0.55
C PRO A 26 50.17 -30.94 -0.58
N THR A 27 49.54 -32.05 -0.94
CA THR A 27 50.10 -33.06 -1.84
C THR A 27 49.85 -32.77 -3.33
N ASP A 28 48.90 -31.89 -3.67
CA ASP A 28 48.56 -31.54 -5.07
C ASP A 28 49.39 -30.36 -5.62
N ARG A 29 50.72 -30.48 -5.52
CA ARG A 29 51.71 -29.47 -5.96
C ARG A 29 51.74 -29.18 -7.48
N GLU A 30 50.89 -29.81 -8.28
CA GLU A 30 50.92 -29.70 -9.76
C GLU A 30 49.82 -28.81 -10.37
N LEU A 31 48.86 -28.29 -9.60
CA LEU A 31 47.81 -27.44 -10.14
C LEU A 31 48.36 -26.08 -10.63
N ARG A 32 48.21 -25.81 -11.93
CA ARG A 32 48.70 -24.57 -12.57
C ARG A 32 47.63 -23.48 -12.54
N ILE A 33 47.43 -22.90 -11.36
CA ILE A 33 46.43 -21.84 -11.13
C ILE A 33 46.65 -20.65 -12.07
N ASP A 34 47.91 -20.28 -12.32
CA ASP A 34 48.29 -19.21 -13.23
C ASP A 34 47.67 -19.39 -14.62
N ILE A 35 47.79 -20.61 -15.16
CA ILE A 35 47.25 -20.97 -16.48
C ILE A 35 45.72 -20.96 -16.48
N LEU A 36 45.09 -21.47 -15.40
CA LEU A 36 43.64 -21.45 -15.27
C LEU A 36 43.11 -20.01 -15.20
N VAL A 37 43.74 -19.15 -14.41
CA VAL A 37 43.38 -17.73 -14.29
C VAL A 37 43.48 -17.05 -15.65
N ASP A 38 44.60 -17.16 -16.36
CA ASP A 38 44.77 -16.52 -17.66
C ASP A 38 43.71 -16.96 -18.67
N ARG A 39 43.38 -18.26 -18.70
CA ARG A 39 42.31 -18.81 -19.56
C ARG A 39 40.93 -18.30 -19.16
N ILE A 40 40.63 -18.19 -17.87
CA ILE A 40 39.36 -17.63 -17.38
C ILE A 40 39.21 -16.20 -17.88
N ILE A 41 40.26 -15.38 -17.74
CA ILE A 41 40.24 -13.98 -18.17
C ILE A 41 40.05 -13.86 -19.68
N GLN A 42 40.78 -14.66 -20.45
CA GLN A 42 40.67 -14.67 -21.91
C GLN A 42 39.26 -15.03 -22.38
N LYS A 43 38.64 -16.03 -21.74
CA LYS A 43 37.33 -16.56 -22.15
C LYS A 43 36.15 -15.73 -21.66
N ALA A 44 36.33 -14.97 -20.58
CA ALA A 44 35.31 -14.09 -20.02
C ALA A 44 34.96 -12.90 -20.93
N ASP A 45 35.83 -12.54 -21.87
CA ASP A 45 35.65 -11.40 -22.80
C ASP A 45 35.20 -10.10 -22.11
N GLY A 46 35.76 -9.83 -20.93
CA GLY A 46 35.45 -8.65 -20.12
C GLY A 46 34.21 -8.76 -19.20
N VAL A 47 33.52 -9.91 -19.16
CA VAL A 47 32.34 -10.13 -18.31
C VAL A 47 32.74 -10.62 -16.92
N PHE A 48 32.79 -9.72 -15.94
CA PHE A 48 33.20 -10.04 -14.56
C PHE A 48 32.34 -11.15 -13.91
N LEU A 49 31.03 -11.15 -14.14
CA LEU A 49 30.13 -12.18 -13.59
C LEU A 49 30.48 -13.58 -14.13
N TRP A 50 30.91 -13.68 -15.38
CA TRP A 50 31.37 -14.94 -15.95
C TRP A 50 32.59 -15.46 -15.20
N VAL A 51 33.56 -14.58 -14.90
CA VAL A 51 34.74 -14.90 -14.09
C VAL A 51 34.33 -15.42 -12.72
N VAL A 52 33.36 -14.78 -12.07
CA VAL A 52 32.83 -15.21 -10.76
C VAL A 52 32.26 -16.63 -10.83
N LEU A 53 31.36 -16.89 -11.78
CA LEU A 53 30.67 -18.17 -11.94
C LEU A 53 31.64 -19.31 -12.24
N VAL A 54 32.54 -19.08 -13.19
CA VAL A 54 33.52 -20.08 -13.62
C VAL A 54 34.56 -20.33 -12.54
N SER A 55 35.05 -19.30 -11.86
CA SER A 55 35.98 -19.46 -10.73
C SER A 55 35.35 -20.26 -9.59
N LYS A 56 34.08 -20.00 -9.23
CA LYS A 56 33.34 -20.80 -8.24
C LYS A 56 33.13 -22.25 -8.71
N SER A 57 32.84 -22.48 -10.00
CA SER A 57 32.70 -23.86 -10.51
C SER A 57 34.02 -24.62 -10.48
N LEU A 58 35.15 -23.97 -10.78
CA LEU A 58 36.47 -24.60 -10.74
C LEU A 58 36.95 -24.81 -9.30
N ALA A 59 36.67 -23.87 -8.39
CA ALA A 59 36.92 -24.04 -6.96
C ALA A 59 36.20 -25.28 -6.40
N ARG A 60 34.93 -25.50 -6.77
CA ARG A 60 34.21 -26.73 -6.41
C ARG A 60 34.84 -27.98 -7.01
N GLY A 61 35.33 -27.91 -8.25
CA GLY A 61 36.05 -29.03 -8.87
C GLY A 61 37.31 -29.39 -8.07
N ILE A 62 38.08 -28.37 -7.69
CA ILE A 62 39.24 -28.51 -6.82
C ILE A 62 38.84 -29.19 -5.50
N GLU A 63 37.83 -28.66 -4.80
CA GLU A 63 37.31 -29.23 -3.54
C GLU A 63 36.83 -30.68 -3.65
N ASN A 64 36.35 -31.07 -4.84
CA ASN A 64 35.93 -32.44 -5.15
C ASN A 64 37.09 -33.36 -5.56
N GLY A 65 38.31 -32.83 -5.69
CA GLY A 65 39.50 -33.59 -6.08
C GLY A 65 39.74 -33.71 -7.59
N ASP A 66 39.12 -32.84 -8.42
CA ASP A 66 39.37 -32.79 -9.86
C ASP A 66 40.87 -32.49 -10.13
N SER A 67 41.49 -33.27 -11.00
CA SER A 67 42.88 -33.08 -11.46
C SER A 67 43.04 -31.88 -12.39
N ASP A 68 44.27 -31.38 -12.59
CA ASP A 68 44.55 -30.26 -13.51
C ASP A 68 43.99 -30.46 -14.94
N PRO A 69 44.11 -31.66 -15.57
CA PRO A 69 43.47 -31.92 -16.86
C PRO A 69 41.94 -31.86 -16.81
N GLU A 70 41.31 -32.37 -15.75
CA GLU A 70 39.85 -32.36 -15.59
C GLU A 70 39.33 -30.92 -15.41
N LEU A 71 40.03 -30.10 -14.63
CA LEU A 71 39.70 -28.68 -14.46
C LEU A 71 39.85 -27.89 -15.76
N ARG A 72 40.90 -28.16 -16.55
CA ARG A 72 41.06 -27.54 -17.88
C ARG A 72 39.97 -27.97 -18.85
N GLN A 73 39.65 -29.26 -18.88
CA GLN A 73 38.56 -29.78 -19.72
C GLN A 73 37.22 -29.15 -19.32
N ARG A 74 36.98 -29.02 -18.01
CA ARG A 74 35.80 -28.34 -17.46
C ARG A 74 35.73 -26.89 -17.93
N LEU A 75 36.80 -26.13 -17.79
CA LEU A 75 36.88 -24.73 -18.26
C LEU A 75 36.68 -24.62 -19.79
N ASP A 76 37.28 -25.52 -20.57
CA ASP A 76 37.18 -25.52 -22.03
C ASP A 76 35.76 -25.84 -22.50
N SER A 77 35.03 -26.70 -21.77
CA SER A 77 33.63 -27.04 -22.05
C SER A 77 32.62 -25.92 -21.75
N MET A 78 32.96 -24.93 -20.92
CA MET A 78 32.01 -23.88 -20.53
C MET A 78 31.77 -22.89 -21.68
N PRO A 79 30.54 -22.43 -21.93
CA PRO A 79 30.27 -21.41 -22.94
C PRO A 79 30.90 -20.06 -22.59
N GLY A 80 31.32 -19.28 -23.58
CA GLY A 80 31.85 -17.92 -23.38
C GLY A 80 30.75 -16.85 -23.19
N ASP A 81 29.57 -17.07 -23.77
CA ASP A 81 28.40 -16.22 -23.54
C ASP A 81 27.75 -16.54 -22.18
N LEU A 82 27.37 -15.51 -21.44
CA LEU A 82 26.76 -15.60 -20.11
C LEU A 82 25.39 -16.28 -20.13
N VAL A 83 24.57 -16.04 -21.16
CA VAL A 83 23.25 -16.70 -21.29
C VAL A 83 23.44 -18.20 -21.56
N ALA A 84 24.33 -18.53 -22.50
CA ALA A 84 24.71 -19.92 -22.74
C ALA A 84 25.30 -20.59 -21.49
N LEU A 85 26.08 -19.87 -20.68
CA LEU A 85 26.62 -20.37 -19.42
C LEU A 85 25.50 -20.68 -18.41
N TYR A 86 24.46 -19.83 -18.29
CA TYR A 86 23.30 -20.15 -17.43
C TYR A 86 22.59 -21.43 -17.87
N LYS A 87 22.37 -21.58 -19.19
CA LYS A 87 21.77 -22.78 -19.77
C LYS A 87 22.60 -24.01 -19.47
N ASP A 88 23.91 -23.92 -19.67
CA ASP A 88 24.87 -24.97 -19.37
C ASP A 88 24.83 -25.36 -17.88
N MET A 89 24.88 -24.38 -16.95
CA MET A 89 24.79 -24.60 -15.51
C MET A 89 23.51 -25.35 -15.08
N LEU A 90 22.35 -24.93 -15.58
CA LEU A 90 21.07 -25.60 -15.29
C LEU A 90 20.99 -26.99 -15.92
N SER A 91 21.59 -27.19 -17.08
CA SER A 91 21.56 -28.46 -17.81
C SER A 91 22.54 -29.50 -17.29
N ARG A 92 23.65 -29.11 -16.64
CA ARG A 92 24.71 -30.04 -16.17
C ARG A 92 24.35 -30.84 -14.91
N SER A 93 23.25 -30.51 -14.23
CA SER A 93 22.80 -31.19 -13.00
C SER A 93 22.20 -32.59 -13.24
N ASN A 94 22.75 -33.36 -14.21
CA ASN A 94 22.06 -34.42 -14.94
C ASN A 94 21.77 -35.73 -14.19
N ASP A 95 22.55 -36.13 -13.18
CA ASP A 95 22.35 -37.45 -12.56
C ASP A 95 21.20 -37.48 -11.53
N ASP A 96 20.89 -36.34 -10.88
CA ASP A 96 19.77 -36.16 -9.93
C ASP A 96 18.73 -35.13 -10.44
N ARG A 97 18.72 -34.90 -11.77
CA ARG A 97 18.06 -33.77 -12.42
C ARG A 97 16.61 -33.60 -12.02
N GLU A 98 15.84 -34.68 -12.03
CA GLU A 98 14.39 -34.63 -11.75
C GLU A 98 14.10 -34.21 -10.30
N ILE A 99 14.90 -34.69 -9.34
CA ILE A 99 14.75 -34.37 -7.92
C ILE A 99 15.15 -32.91 -7.66
N TYR A 100 16.22 -32.43 -8.30
CA TYR A 100 16.78 -31.11 -8.02
C TYR A 100 16.01 -30.01 -8.75
N GLN A 101 15.57 -30.30 -9.98
CA GLN A 101 14.81 -29.39 -10.82
C GLN A 101 13.44 -29.07 -10.20
N LYS A 102 12.78 -30.05 -9.57
CA LYS A 102 11.55 -29.81 -8.80
C LYS A 102 11.79 -28.82 -7.65
N THR A 103 12.81 -29.04 -6.82
CA THR A 103 13.12 -28.12 -5.71
C THR A 103 13.51 -26.72 -6.23
N ALA A 104 14.30 -26.65 -7.30
CA ALA A 104 14.67 -25.40 -7.95
C ALA A 104 13.45 -24.64 -8.45
N SER A 105 12.50 -25.36 -9.07
CA SER A 105 11.24 -24.79 -9.54
C SER A 105 10.47 -24.12 -8.42
N TRP A 106 10.38 -24.79 -7.27
CA TRP A 106 9.71 -24.24 -6.10
C TRP A 106 10.44 -23.00 -5.57
N PHE A 107 11.77 -23.01 -5.50
CA PHE A 107 12.53 -21.83 -5.09
C PHE A 107 12.31 -20.63 -5.99
N PHE A 108 12.43 -20.82 -7.31
CA PHE A 108 12.22 -19.75 -8.27
C PHE A 108 10.78 -19.23 -8.24
N ASN A 109 9.78 -20.12 -8.21
CA ASN A 109 8.37 -19.71 -8.13
C ASN A 109 8.08 -18.87 -6.88
N ILE A 110 8.57 -19.26 -5.69
CA ILE A 110 8.39 -18.49 -4.46
C ILE A 110 9.10 -17.14 -4.52
N ILE A 111 10.35 -17.10 -5.01
CA ILE A 111 11.12 -15.85 -5.09
C ILE A 111 10.47 -14.89 -6.10
N PHE A 112 10.04 -15.37 -7.27
CA PHE A 112 9.33 -14.54 -8.24
C PHE A 112 7.94 -14.09 -7.76
N ALA A 113 7.29 -14.88 -6.91
CA ALA A 113 6.02 -14.52 -6.29
C ALA A 113 6.17 -13.37 -5.27
N ALA A 114 7.36 -13.16 -4.70
CA ALA A 114 7.63 -12.07 -3.77
C ALA A 114 7.52 -10.68 -4.41
N GLU A 115 7.68 -10.60 -5.74
CA GLU A 115 7.77 -9.37 -6.49
C GLU A 115 6.44 -9.05 -7.22
N TYR A 116 6.08 -7.77 -7.26
CA TYR A 116 4.97 -7.24 -8.05
C TYR A 116 5.32 -5.89 -8.67
N ALA A 117 4.61 -5.52 -9.72
CA ALA A 117 4.67 -4.18 -10.28
C ALA A 117 3.58 -3.32 -9.64
N ASP A 118 3.94 -2.16 -9.11
CA ASP A 118 2.95 -1.17 -8.66
C ASP A 118 2.21 -0.52 -9.85
N GLU A 119 1.27 0.39 -9.55
CA GLU A 119 0.47 1.09 -10.57
C GLU A 119 1.29 1.95 -11.54
N PHE A 120 2.57 2.20 -11.23
CA PHE A 120 3.53 2.93 -12.07
C PHE A 120 4.53 2.00 -12.77
N GLY A 121 4.39 0.69 -12.61
CA GLY A 121 5.30 -0.31 -13.17
C GLY A 121 6.61 -0.48 -12.40
N ASN A 122 6.74 0.09 -11.19
CA ASN A 122 7.94 -0.14 -10.38
C ASN A 122 7.87 -1.50 -9.70
N SER A 123 9.00 -2.20 -9.68
CA SER A 123 9.12 -3.46 -8.95
C SER A 123 9.11 -3.20 -7.44
N GLN A 124 8.17 -3.84 -6.75
CA GLN A 124 7.98 -3.80 -5.30
C GLN A 124 7.96 -5.22 -4.74
N THR A 125 8.20 -5.35 -3.44
CA THR A 125 8.05 -6.62 -2.70
C THR A 125 6.79 -6.61 -1.86
N LEU A 126 6.21 -7.80 -1.61
CA LEU A 126 5.00 -7.94 -0.80
C LEU A 126 5.10 -7.15 0.53
N PRO A 127 4.11 -6.31 0.87
CA PRO A 127 4.16 -5.45 2.07
C PRO A 127 4.35 -6.18 3.41
N CYS A 128 4.02 -7.48 3.49
CA CYS A 128 4.19 -8.31 4.68
C CYS A 128 5.64 -8.84 4.86
N MET A 129 6.49 -8.70 3.85
CA MET A 129 7.89 -9.11 3.93
C MET A 129 8.71 -8.13 4.77
N ARG A 130 9.66 -8.68 5.53
CA ARG A 130 10.61 -7.89 6.32
C ARG A 130 11.73 -7.31 5.45
N HIS A 131 12.19 -8.09 4.48
CA HIS A 131 13.33 -7.80 3.62
C HIS A 131 12.90 -7.60 2.17
N MET A 132 13.76 -6.98 1.36
CA MET A 132 13.54 -6.82 -0.09
C MET A 132 13.75 -8.14 -0.88
N SER A 133 14.01 -9.24 -0.19
CA SER A 133 14.21 -10.57 -0.76
C SER A 133 13.69 -11.62 0.22
N VAL A 134 13.32 -12.79 -0.29
CA VAL A 134 12.76 -13.87 0.53
C VAL A 134 13.83 -14.37 1.51
N SER A 135 13.51 -14.48 2.79
CA SER A 135 14.43 -15.06 3.79
C SER A 135 14.54 -16.58 3.63
N VAL A 136 15.62 -17.16 4.17
CA VAL A 136 15.78 -18.63 4.25
C VAL A 136 14.60 -19.25 5.01
N PHE A 137 14.15 -18.61 6.09
CA PHE A 137 12.98 -19.04 6.84
C PHE A 137 11.70 -19.03 5.99
N GLU A 138 11.43 -17.91 5.30
CA GLU A 138 10.23 -17.78 4.46
C GLU A 138 10.26 -18.76 3.29
N LEU A 139 11.42 -18.99 2.66
CA LEU A 139 11.60 -19.97 1.60
C LEU A 139 11.36 -21.39 2.09
N MET A 140 11.89 -21.75 3.27
CA MET A 140 11.65 -23.03 3.92
C MET A 140 10.17 -23.26 4.16
N ALA A 141 9.50 -22.33 4.84
CA ALA A 141 8.09 -22.47 5.16
C ALA A 141 7.20 -22.48 3.90
N ALA A 142 7.50 -21.66 2.90
CA ALA A 142 6.71 -21.61 1.66
C ALA A 142 6.89 -22.84 0.76
N THR A 143 8.00 -23.57 0.91
CA THR A 143 8.25 -24.81 0.15
C THR A 143 7.89 -26.09 0.90
N ASP A 144 7.50 -25.99 2.17
CA ASP A 144 7.12 -27.11 3.02
C ASP A 144 5.70 -26.95 3.56
N LEU A 145 4.71 -27.43 2.79
CA LEU A 145 3.30 -27.36 3.17
C LEU A 145 3.01 -28.04 4.51
N SER A 146 3.78 -29.07 4.89
CA SER A 146 3.58 -29.75 6.17
C SER A 146 3.80 -28.80 7.36
N VAL A 147 4.70 -27.83 7.22
CA VAL A 147 4.96 -26.80 8.23
C VAL A 147 3.81 -25.80 8.28
N LEU A 148 3.36 -25.32 7.12
CA LEU A 148 2.26 -24.35 7.04
C LEU A 148 0.95 -24.93 7.58
N ASP A 149 0.57 -26.14 7.15
CA ASP A 149 -0.71 -26.76 7.49
C ASP A 149 -0.80 -27.15 8.97
N ARG A 150 0.29 -27.70 9.53
CA ARG A 150 0.36 -28.03 10.96
C ARG A 150 0.21 -26.79 11.84
N PHE A 151 0.79 -25.68 11.42
CA PHE A 151 0.83 -24.50 12.25
C PHE A 151 -0.39 -23.60 12.06
N LEU A 152 -0.70 -23.21 10.83
CA LEU A 152 -1.78 -22.26 10.55
C LEU A 152 -3.17 -22.90 10.61
N ASP A 153 -3.30 -24.16 10.22
CA ASP A 153 -4.60 -24.82 10.16
C ASP A 153 -4.88 -25.71 11.38
N ARG A 154 -3.83 -26.26 12.03
CA ARG A 154 -3.98 -27.13 13.21
C ARG A 154 -3.50 -26.52 14.54
N SER A 155 -2.92 -25.32 14.52
CA SER A 155 -2.41 -24.63 15.73
C SER A 155 -1.41 -25.46 16.54
N GLU A 156 -0.61 -26.31 15.89
CA GLU A 156 0.43 -27.11 16.55
C GLU A 156 1.69 -26.27 16.81
N GLU A 157 2.33 -26.44 17.97
CA GLU A 157 3.65 -25.86 18.24
C GLU A 157 4.76 -26.62 17.49
N LEU A 158 5.65 -25.88 16.83
CA LEU A 158 6.87 -26.42 16.23
C LEU A 158 8.05 -26.08 17.14
N SER A 159 8.90 -27.06 17.44
CA SER A 159 10.12 -26.79 18.19
C SER A 159 11.05 -25.90 17.35
N THR A 160 11.66 -24.92 18.01
CA THR A 160 12.66 -24.04 17.38
C THR A 160 13.81 -24.85 16.78
N THR A 161 14.17 -25.98 17.39
CA THR A 161 15.18 -26.92 16.90
C THR A 161 14.80 -27.59 15.58
N GLU A 162 13.53 -27.93 15.37
CA GLU A 162 13.08 -28.53 14.11
C GLU A 162 13.03 -27.48 12.99
N ILE A 163 12.60 -26.26 13.32
CA ILE A 163 12.60 -25.13 12.37
C ILE A 163 14.04 -24.80 11.96
N ASP A 164 14.95 -24.71 12.92
CA ASP A 164 16.37 -24.47 12.67
C ASP A 164 16.96 -25.54 11.74
N ARG A 165 16.76 -26.82 12.07
CA ARG A 165 17.22 -27.95 11.24
C ARG A 165 16.73 -27.84 9.79
N ARG A 166 15.46 -27.46 9.58
CA ARG A 166 14.89 -27.27 8.23
C ARG A 166 15.47 -26.04 7.52
N CYS A 167 15.62 -24.92 8.22
CA CYS A 167 16.21 -23.71 7.63
C CYS A 167 17.68 -23.91 7.26
N SER A 168 18.46 -24.54 8.14
CA SER A 168 19.84 -24.94 7.88
C SER A 168 19.97 -25.87 6.69
N HIS A 169 19.02 -26.80 6.51
CA HIS A 169 18.95 -27.62 5.30
C HIS A 169 18.73 -26.77 4.04
N ILE A 170 17.73 -25.89 4.03
CA ILE A 170 17.45 -25.00 2.90
C ILE A 170 18.65 -24.11 2.56
N ALA A 171 19.27 -23.47 3.56
CA ALA A 171 20.46 -22.65 3.37
C ALA A 171 21.62 -23.43 2.70
N LYS A 172 21.79 -24.71 3.06
CA LYS A 172 22.83 -25.57 2.49
C LYS A 172 22.52 -26.03 1.06
N VAL A 173 21.25 -26.29 0.74
CA VAL A 173 20.89 -26.88 -0.57
C VAL A 173 20.51 -25.85 -1.63
N VAL A 174 20.16 -24.61 -1.27
CA VAL A 174 19.63 -23.63 -2.22
C VAL A 174 20.59 -23.35 -3.38
N GLU A 175 21.89 -23.22 -3.10
CA GLU A 175 22.90 -22.98 -4.14
C GLU A 175 23.02 -24.21 -5.05
N THR A 176 23.15 -25.41 -4.50
CA THR A 176 23.27 -26.64 -5.30
C THR A 176 22.02 -26.91 -6.14
N ARG A 177 20.82 -26.75 -5.57
CA ARG A 177 19.55 -27.03 -6.25
C ARG A 177 19.25 -26.00 -7.34
N SER A 178 19.69 -24.75 -7.17
CA SER A 178 19.54 -23.70 -8.18
C SER A 178 20.70 -23.62 -9.19
N ALA A 179 21.57 -24.64 -9.22
CA ALA A 179 22.80 -24.65 -10.03
C ALA A 179 23.76 -23.47 -9.76
N GLY A 180 23.66 -22.85 -8.58
CA GLY A 180 24.44 -21.68 -8.18
C GLY A 180 23.86 -20.35 -8.65
N LEU A 181 22.61 -20.32 -9.14
CA LEU A 181 21.95 -19.08 -9.56
C LEU A 181 21.31 -18.32 -8.40
N LEU A 182 21.06 -19.00 -7.28
CA LEU A 182 20.68 -18.39 -6.02
C LEU A 182 21.80 -18.52 -5.00
N GLU A 183 21.99 -17.49 -4.19
CA GLU A 183 22.90 -17.51 -3.06
C GLU A 183 22.22 -17.00 -1.78
N VAL A 184 22.66 -17.52 -0.64
CA VAL A 184 22.28 -17.01 0.67
C VAL A 184 23.16 -15.80 0.97
N SER A 185 22.51 -14.71 1.32
CA SER A 185 23.13 -13.46 1.75
C SER A 185 22.78 -13.18 3.19
N SER A 186 23.76 -12.68 3.93
CA SER A 186 23.67 -12.41 5.36
C SER A 186 24.03 -10.95 5.63
N GLU A 187 23.39 -10.32 6.61
CA GLU A 187 23.90 -9.06 7.15
C GLU A 187 25.22 -9.29 7.90
N PHE A 188 26.06 -8.25 7.96
CA PHE A 188 27.40 -8.30 8.57
C PHE A 188 27.41 -8.82 10.02
N VAL A 189 26.36 -8.53 10.78
CA VAL A 189 26.22 -8.98 12.18
C VAL A 189 26.09 -10.50 12.27
N VAL A 190 25.31 -11.08 11.37
CA VAL A 190 25.09 -12.53 11.30
C VAL A 190 26.36 -13.24 10.79
N GLU A 191 27.10 -12.63 9.85
CA GLU A 191 28.39 -13.16 9.41
C GLU A 191 29.43 -13.23 10.54
N GLN A 192 29.45 -12.25 11.45
CA GLN A 192 30.35 -12.27 12.60
C GLN A 192 29.97 -13.36 13.61
N ALA A 193 28.68 -13.55 13.88
CA ALA A 193 28.19 -14.60 14.77
C ALA A 193 28.54 -16.00 14.24
N LEU A 194 28.38 -16.22 12.93
CA LEU A 194 28.78 -17.46 12.25
C LEU A 194 30.28 -17.74 12.37
N LYS A 195 31.12 -16.71 12.17
CA LYS A 195 32.59 -16.83 12.32
C LYS A 195 33.03 -17.16 13.74
N GLN A 196 32.20 -16.87 14.74
CA GLN A 196 32.46 -17.16 16.15
C GLN A 196 31.92 -18.53 16.59
N GLY A 197 31.36 -19.33 15.67
CA GLY A 197 30.88 -20.69 15.96
C GLY A 197 29.66 -20.74 16.88
N GLN A 198 28.89 -19.65 16.95
CA GLN A 198 27.62 -19.65 17.68
C GLN A 198 26.57 -20.45 16.91
N ASP A 199 25.75 -21.21 17.64
CA ASP A 199 24.63 -21.95 17.06
C ASP A 199 23.62 -20.97 16.42
N ILE A 200 23.15 -21.29 15.23
CA ILE A 200 22.29 -20.40 14.45
C ILE A 200 20.90 -20.47 15.07
N SER A 201 20.55 -19.50 15.92
CA SER A 201 19.15 -19.37 16.33
C SER A 201 18.24 -19.20 15.10
N VAL A 202 17.01 -19.72 15.19
CA VAL A 202 15.96 -19.56 14.18
C VAL A 202 15.89 -18.11 13.67
N ALA A 203 16.08 -17.11 14.56
CA ALA A 203 15.98 -15.69 14.23
C ALA A 203 16.97 -15.27 13.11
N TYR A 204 18.17 -15.85 13.09
CA TYR A 204 19.15 -15.58 12.05
C TYR A 204 18.66 -16.06 10.67
N HIS A 205 17.91 -17.16 10.59
CA HIS A 205 17.33 -17.63 9.33
C HIS A 205 16.25 -16.69 8.78
N ALA A 206 15.62 -15.89 9.63
CA ALA A 206 14.70 -14.83 9.20
C ALA A 206 15.42 -13.58 8.67
N ASP A 207 16.71 -13.40 9.00
CA ASP A 207 17.53 -12.28 8.53
C ASP A 207 18.53 -12.66 7.42
N MET A 208 18.71 -13.97 7.14
CA MET A 208 19.40 -14.45 5.95
C MET A 208 18.47 -14.46 4.75
N THR A 209 18.81 -13.73 3.69
CA THR A 209 17.99 -13.60 2.47
C THR A 209 18.54 -14.45 1.33
N VAL A 210 17.66 -15.06 0.55
CA VAL A 210 17.98 -15.76 -0.70
C VAL A 210 17.78 -14.80 -1.87
N ARG A 211 18.84 -14.59 -2.66
CA ARG A 211 18.81 -13.69 -3.81
C ARG A 211 19.49 -14.31 -5.02
N PHE A 212 19.15 -13.82 -6.20
CA PHE A 212 19.91 -14.14 -7.40
C PHE A 212 21.34 -13.63 -7.29
N ILE A 213 22.29 -14.40 -7.80
CA ILE A 213 23.69 -13.99 -7.91
C ILE A 213 23.85 -12.69 -8.71
N HIS A 214 22.92 -12.45 -9.64
CA HIS A 214 22.89 -11.25 -10.46
C HIS A 214 21.53 -11.07 -11.15
N ARG A 215 21.17 -9.82 -11.45
CA ARG A 215 19.94 -9.47 -12.15
C ARG A 215 19.81 -10.14 -13.53
N THR A 216 20.90 -10.31 -14.27
CA THR A 216 20.85 -10.98 -15.60
C THR A 216 20.43 -12.44 -15.52
N ALA A 217 20.78 -13.15 -14.44
CA ALA A 217 20.32 -14.53 -14.22
C ALA A 217 18.82 -14.55 -13.91
N ARG A 218 18.36 -13.62 -13.06
CA ARG A 218 16.94 -13.40 -12.75
C ARG A 218 16.14 -13.13 -14.03
N ASP A 219 16.55 -12.14 -14.81
CA ASP A 219 15.86 -11.68 -16.01
C ASP A 219 15.85 -12.80 -17.09
N TYR A 220 16.94 -13.56 -17.24
CA TYR A 220 16.96 -14.73 -18.12
C TYR A 220 15.93 -15.80 -17.70
N LEU A 221 15.89 -16.14 -16.42
CA LEU A 221 14.98 -17.18 -15.89
C LEU A 221 13.50 -16.76 -15.92
N LEU A 222 13.21 -15.46 -15.78
CA LEU A 222 11.87 -14.92 -15.73
C LEU A 222 11.32 -14.57 -17.11
N ASP A 223 12.12 -13.85 -17.92
CA ASP A 223 11.64 -13.19 -19.13
C ASP A 223 11.84 -14.03 -20.40
N SER A 224 12.84 -14.93 -20.44
CA SER A 224 13.08 -15.77 -21.61
C SER A 224 12.32 -17.11 -21.57
N GLU A 225 11.78 -17.52 -22.72
CA GLU A 225 11.08 -18.81 -22.86
C GLU A 225 12.03 -19.99 -22.65
N ASP A 226 13.20 -19.94 -23.29
CA ASP A 226 14.28 -20.91 -23.09
C ASP A 226 14.65 -21.05 -21.61
N GLY A 227 14.84 -19.94 -20.90
CA GLY A 227 15.19 -19.95 -19.47
C GLY A 227 14.10 -20.58 -18.62
N ARG A 228 12.83 -20.19 -18.82
CA ARG A 228 11.68 -20.78 -18.13
C ARG A 228 11.59 -22.29 -18.33
N SER A 229 11.80 -22.78 -19.55
CA SER A 229 11.74 -24.22 -19.89
C SER A 229 12.74 -25.09 -19.12
N LEU A 230 13.82 -24.50 -18.62
CA LEU A 230 14.88 -25.23 -17.91
C LEU A 230 14.52 -25.53 -16.45
N TRP A 231 13.61 -24.76 -15.84
CA TRP A 231 13.30 -24.89 -14.42
C TRP A 231 11.81 -25.13 -14.13
N GLN A 232 10.89 -24.70 -15.00
CA GLN A 232 9.44 -24.84 -14.80
C GLN A 232 8.97 -26.28 -15.07
N THR A 233 9.26 -27.21 -14.16
CA THR A 233 8.78 -28.61 -14.24
C THR A 233 7.53 -28.89 -13.42
N ASP A 234 7.29 -28.09 -12.39
CA ASP A 234 6.09 -28.12 -11.56
C ASP A 234 5.41 -26.75 -11.70
N GLU A 235 4.22 -26.73 -12.28
CA GLU A 235 3.40 -25.51 -12.40
C GLU A 235 2.70 -25.23 -11.07
N ILE A 236 3.43 -24.67 -10.11
CA ILE A 236 2.77 -23.88 -9.07
C ILE A 236 2.39 -22.55 -9.72
N CYS A 237 1.10 -22.25 -9.79
CA CYS A 237 0.68 -20.97 -10.32
C CYS A 237 1.18 -19.83 -9.42
N LYS A 238 1.37 -18.64 -10.00
CA LYS A 238 1.90 -17.47 -9.29
C LYS A 238 1.10 -17.15 -8.02
N ASN A 239 -0.22 -17.35 -8.05
CA ASN A 239 -1.12 -17.07 -6.93
C ASN A 239 -0.90 -18.05 -5.78
N GLU A 240 -0.73 -19.33 -6.06
CA GLU A 240 -0.42 -20.34 -5.05
C GLU A 240 0.96 -20.08 -4.42
N ALA A 241 1.97 -19.75 -5.23
CA ALA A 241 3.30 -19.40 -4.73
C ALA A 241 3.27 -18.16 -3.80
N ARG A 242 2.53 -17.11 -4.19
CA ARG A 242 2.30 -15.93 -3.35
C ARG A 242 1.60 -16.28 -2.04
N THR A 243 0.57 -17.10 -2.11
CA THR A 243 -0.21 -17.53 -0.94
C THR A 243 0.67 -18.24 0.08
N ARG A 244 1.50 -19.16 -0.39
CA ARG A 244 2.48 -19.86 0.46
C ARG A 244 3.48 -18.89 1.08
N LEU A 245 3.96 -17.91 0.32
CA LEU A 245 4.87 -16.90 0.83
C LEU A 245 4.22 -16.00 1.89
N ILE A 246 2.96 -15.57 1.69
CA ILE A 246 2.22 -14.78 2.69
C ILE A 246 1.98 -15.63 3.95
N ARG A 247 1.59 -16.91 3.80
CA ARG A 247 1.45 -17.87 4.92
C ARG A 247 2.78 -18.06 5.66
N ALA A 248 3.91 -18.14 4.95
CA ALA A 248 5.24 -18.21 5.55
C ALA A 248 5.60 -16.93 6.33
N CYS A 249 5.28 -15.75 5.78
CA CYS A 249 5.42 -14.48 6.50
C CYS A 249 4.54 -14.44 7.76
N LEU A 250 3.35 -15.03 7.72
CA LEU A 250 2.43 -15.09 8.85
C LEU A 250 2.97 -16.00 9.95
N LEU A 251 3.54 -17.16 9.57
CA LEU A 251 4.22 -18.08 10.49
C LEU A 251 5.37 -17.39 11.25
N ARG A 252 6.11 -16.49 10.58
CA ARG A 252 7.16 -15.67 11.20
C ARG A 252 6.61 -14.88 12.39
N CYS A 253 5.44 -14.24 12.25
CA CYS A 253 4.81 -13.46 13.32
C CYS A 253 4.34 -14.31 14.52
N HIS A 254 4.16 -15.62 14.33
CA HIS A 254 3.83 -16.51 15.44
C HIS A 254 5.05 -16.93 16.24
N ILE A 255 6.17 -17.18 15.56
CA ILE A 255 7.43 -17.65 16.16
C ILE A 255 8.17 -16.50 16.86
N TRP A 256 8.27 -15.34 16.22
CA TRP A 256 8.94 -14.18 16.78
C TRP A 256 7.92 -13.15 17.24
N GLU A 257 8.08 -12.68 18.48
CA GLU A 257 7.43 -11.44 18.87
C GLU A 257 7.89 -10.30 17.94
N PRO A 258 7.01 -9.35 17.59
CA PRO A 258 7.39 -8.21 16.77
C PRO A 258 8.64 -7.56 17.36
N THR A 259 9.75 -7.57 16.63
CA THR A 259 10.97 -6.88 17.09
C THR A 259 10.68 -5.39 17.01
N TRP A 260 10.23 -4.80 18.13
CA TRP A 260 9.86 -3.41 18.29
C TRP A 260 11.08 -2.50 18.09
N GLY A 261 11.47 -2.25 16.84
CA GLY A 261 12.58 -1.39 16.49
C GLY A 261 12.49 -1.00 15.02
N PHE A 262 12.35 0.31 14.78
CA PHE A 262 12.18 0.99 13.48
C PHE A 262 10.75 1.10 12.94
N GLY A 263 9.98 2.01 13.55
CA GLY A 263 8.69 2.51 13.04
C GLY A 263 7.56 1.50 13.20
N ARG A 264 6.48 1.84 13.91
CA ARG A 264 5.32 0.96 14.05
C ARG A 264 4.64 0.77 12.69
N ARG A 265 5.11 -0.18 11.86
CA ARG A 265 4.41 -0.63 10.66
C ARG A 265 3.10 -1.28 11.11
N ASN A 266 2.00 -0.92 10.46
CA ASN A 266 0.70 -1.57 10.69
C ASN A 266 0.74 -2.96 10.02
N GLU A 267 1.20 -3.97 10.76
CA GLU A 267 1.44 -5.32 10.25
C GLU A 267 0.18 -5.93 9.66
N LEU A 268 -0.96 -5.78 10.33
CA LEU A 268 -2.25 -6.24 9.82
C LEU A 268 -2.52 -5.67 8.41
N VAL A 269 -2.34 -4.36 8.23
CA VAL A 269 -2.53 -3.72 6.91
C VAL A 269 -1.51 -4.23 5.89
N SER A 270 -0.27 -4.49 6.29
CA SER A 270 0.72 -5.11 5.41
C SER A 270 0.27 -6.49 4.91
N PHE A 271 -0.27 -7.34 5.79
CA PHE A 271 -0.81 -8.66 5.39
C PHE A 271 -2.05 -8.54 4.52
N LEU A 272 -3.01 -7.68 4.88
CA LEU A 272 -4.23 -7.48 4.12
C LEU A 272 -3.95 -6.92 2.71
N LYS A 273 -3.02 -5.95 2.59
CA LYS A 273 -2.54 -5.49 1.29
C LYS A 273 -1.83 -6.59 0.53
N SER A 274 -0.97 -7.39 1.17
CA SER A 274 -0.32 -8.51 0.49
C SER A 274 -1.33 -9.52 -0.06
N ALA A 275 -2.46 -9.70 0.63
CA ALA A 275 -3.56 -10.57 0.19
C ALA A 275 -4.36 -10.00 -1.00
N THR A 276 -4.26 -8.70 -1.31
CA THR A 276 -4.86 -8.14 -2.54
C THR A 276 -3.95 -8.26 -3.76
N TRP A 277 -2.65 -8.49 -3.57
CA TRP A 277 -1.70 -8.64 -4.67
C TRP A 277 -1.67 -10.09 -5.17
N GLY A 278 -2.00 -10.27 -6.45
CA GLY A 278 -1.99 -11.58 -7.10
C GLY A 278 -3.36 -12.17 -7.36
N MET A 279 -4.33 -11.33 -7.67
CA MET A 279 -5.65 -11.76 -8.12
C MET A 279 -5.65 -11.86 -9.65
N ASP A 280 -4.97 -12.87 -10.19
CA ASP A 280 -5.18 -13.28 -11.59
C ASP A 280 -6.42 -14.19 -11.60
N GLY A 281 -7.62 -13.64 -11.83
CA GLY A 281 -8.89 -14.39 -11.74
C GLY A 281 -10.06 -13.57 -11.18
N ASP A 282 -10.96 -14.25 -10.44
CA ASP A 282 -12.21 -13.72 -9.85
C ASP A 282 -12.05 -12.64 -8.76
N GLY A 283 -10.82 -12.22 -8.45
CA GLY A 283 -10.61 -11.17 -7.44
C GLY A 283 -10.69 -11.64 -5.99
N SER A 284 -10.74 -12.96 -5.71
CA SER A 284 -10.83 -13.45 -4.33
C SER A 284 -9.49 -13.97 -3.80
N PRO A 285 -9.07 -13.58 -2.58
CA PRO A 285 -7.92 -14.20 -1.94
C PRO A 285 -8.18 -15.69 -1.71
N PRO A 286 -7.14 -16.53 -1.76
CA PRO A 286 -7.29 -17.98 -1.61
C PRO A 286 -8.02 -18.37 -0.35
N THR A 287 -8.80 -19.46 -0.46
CA THR A 287 -9.61 -20.00 0.64
C THR A 287 -8.76 -20.20 1.90
N GLY A 288 -9.19 -19.62 3.01
CA GLY A 288 -8.53 -19.75 4.32
C GLY A 288 -7.39 -18.77 4.60
N LEU A 289 -6.83 -18.06 3.61
CA LEU A 289 -5.76 -17.08 3.85
C LEU A 289 -6.22 -15.95 4.77
N LEU A 290 -7.34 -15.29 4.42
CA LEU A 290 -7.87 -14.20 5.24
C LEU A 290 -8.29 -14.68 6.64
N SER A 291 -8.83 -15.90 6.76
CA SER A 291 -9.16 -16.50 8.05
C SER A 291 -7.92 -16.72 8.91
N ALA A 292 -6.79 -17.13 8.32
CA ALA A 292 -5.52 -17.27 9.03
C ALA A 292 -4.97 -15.92 9.49
N VAL A 293 -5.06 -14.87 8.64
CA VAL A 293 -4.67 -13.50 9.02
C VAL A 293 -5.55 -12.98 10.15
N GLU A 294 -6.87 -13.16 10.05
CA GLU A 294 -7.83 -12.77 11.09
C GLU A 294 -7.55 -13.51 12.41
N GLY A 295 -7.33 -14.82 12.36
CA GLY A 295 -6.99 -15.62 13.54
C GLY A 295 -5.69 -15.18 14.21
N THR A 296 -4.67 -14.87 13.41
CA THR A 296 -3.38 -14.37 13.91
C THR A 296 -3.49 -12.96 14.49
N TYR A 297 -4.36 -12.12 13.93
CA TYR A 297 -4.65 -10.81 14.51
C TYR A 297 -5.39 -10.94 15.84
N LYS A 298 -6.42 -11.79 15.91
CA LYS A 298 -7.19 -12.06 17.14
C LYS A 298 -6.33 -12.63 18.28
N SER A 299 -5.28 -13.40 17.96
CA SER A 299 -4.32 -13.90 18.96
C SER A 299 -3.34 -12.83 19.46
N GLY A 300 -3.36 -11.62 18.90
CA GLY A 300 -2.48 -10.51 19.28
C GLY A 300 -1.08 -10.58 18.66
N LYS A 301 -0.86 -11.49 17.70
CA LYS A 301 0.42 -11.69 17.02
C LYS A 301 0.66 -10.72 15.85
N LEU A 302 -0.39 -10.07 15.36
CA LEU A 302 -0.29 -8.96 14.41
C LEU A 302 -0.66 -7.65 15.10
N TRP A 303 0.20 -6.64 14.95
CA TRP A 303 -0.15 -5.29 15.39
C TRP A 303 -0.96 -4.54 14.32
N SER A 304 -1.95 -3.77 14.77
CA SER A 304 -2.61 -2.76 13.95
C SER A 304 -2.71 -1.44 14.71
N ARG A 305 -2.81 -0.33 13.97
CA ARG A 305 -3.03 0.98 14.61
C ARG A 305 -4.39 0.95 15.34
N PRO A 306 -4.42 1.28 16.65
CA PRO A 306 -5.67 1.39 17.39
C PRO A 306 -6.64 2.35 16.72
N VAL A 307 -7.90 1.95 16.67
CA VAL A 307 -8.98 2.83 16.27
C VAL A 307 -9.67 3.27 17.55
N TYR A 308 -9.20 4.37 18.13
CA TYR A 308 -9.61 4.81 19.46
C TYR A 308 -11.12 4.99 19.57
N GLU A 309 -11.83 5.41 18.52
CA GLU A 309 -13.29 5.51 18.56
C GLU A 309 -13.99 4.13 18.63
N ILE A 310 -13.36 3.08 18.08
CA ILE A 310 -13.79 1.69 18.30
C ILE A 310 -13.41 1.25 19.72
N GLN A 311 -12.33 1.75 20.32
CA GLN A 311 -11.93 1.41 21.69
C GLN A 311 -12.76 2.13 22.76
N GLU A 312 -13.12 3.38 22.54
CA GLU A 312 -13.89 4.22 23.46
C GLU A 312 -15.37 3.80 23.50
N ALA A 313 -15.91 3.26 22.40
CA ALA A 313 -17.19 2.54 22.43
C ALA A 313 -17.17 1.30 23.36
N TRP A 314 -15.99 0.90 23.85
CA TRP A 314 -15.74 -0.27 24.71
C TRP A 314 -15.09 0.16 26.04
N PHE A 315 -15.71 1.06 26.79
CA PHE A 315 -15.22 1.41 28.14
C PHE A 315 -15.60 0.41 29.25
N THR A 316 -16.30 -0.68 28.93
CA THR A 316 -16.67 -1.71 29.91
C THR A 316 -16.40 -3.13 29.39
N SER A 317 -15.43 -3.80 30.04
CA SER A 317 -15.28 -5.27 30.16
C SER A 317 -14.60 -6.08 29.03
N GLN A 318 -13.45 -6.68 29.40
CA GLN A 318 -13.00 -8.07 29.22
C GLN A 318 -12.99 -8.81 27.86
N GLU A 319 -13.55 -8.32 26.73
CA GLU A 319 -13.65 -9.12 25.49
C GLU A 319 -12.86 -8.57 24.27
N LYS A 320 -11.52 -8.57 24.35
CA LYS A 320 -10.58 -8.24 23.25
C LYS A 320 -10.85 -8.89 21.87
N PRO A 321 -11.35 -10.15 21.75
CA PRO A 321 -11.55 -10.79 20.45
C PRO A 321 -12.61 -10.14 19.56
N GLN A 322 -13.51 -9.38 20.18
CA GLN A 322 -14.68 -8.79 19.55
C GLN A 322 -14.39 -7.43 18.90
N GLU A 323 -13.60 -6.59 19.57
CA GLU A 323 -12.98 -5.36 19.02
C GLU A 323 -12.12 -5.69 17.80
N ALA A 324 -11.43 -6.84 17.85
CA ALA A 324 -10.58 -7.30 16.78
C ALA A 324 -11.36 -7.61 15.48
N GLU A 325 -12.61 -8.08 15.54
CA GLU A 325 -13.39 -8.35 14.32
C GLU A 325 -13.74 -7.05 13.58
N ALA A 326 -14.28 -6.04 14.27
CA ALA A 326 -14.61 -4.76 13.65
C ALA A 326 -13.37 -4.03 13.12
N THR A 327 -12.29 -4.03 13.91
CA THR A 327 -11.02 -3.42 13.49
C THR A 327 -10.41 -4.15 12.30
N PHE A 328 -10.51 -5.49 12.26
CA PHE A 328 -10.08 -6.29 11.12
C PHE A 328 -10.86 -5.94 9.86
N LEU A 329 -12.19 -5.90 9.92
CA LEU A 329 -13.05 -5.57 8.78
C LEU A 329 -12.81 -4.13 8.28
N LEU A 330 -12.55 -3.17 9.19
CA LEU A 330 -12.15 -1.83 8.80
C LEU A 330 -10.88 -1.84 7.95
N TRP A 331 -9.82 -2.47 8.46
CA TRP A 331 -8.54 -2.50 7.75
C TRP A 331 -8.60 -3.37 6.49
N ALA A 332 -9.44 -4.41 6.44
CA ALA A 332 -9.67 -5.23 5.26
C ALA A 332 -10.32 -4.40 4.14
N GLY A 333 -11.42 -3.70 4.45
CA GLY A 333 -12.09 -2.81 3.51
C GLY A 333 -11.15 -1.71 3.01
N LEU A 334 -10.40 -1.05 3.91
CA LEU A 334 -9.44 0.00 3.55
C LEU A 334 -8.21 -0.51 2.78
N SER A 335 -7.94 -1.82 2.82
CA SER A 335 -6.85 -2.45 2.04
C SER A 335 -7.30 -2.90 0.65
N GLY A 336 -8.60 -2.77 0.31
CA GLY A 336 -9.15 -3.14 -0.99
C GLY A 336 -9.92 -4.46 -1.01
N LEU A 337 -10.10 -5.14 0.13
CA LEU A 337 -10.88 -6.39 0.23
C LEU A 337 -12.38 -6.10 0.34
N VAL A 338 -12.94 -5.36 -0.62
CA VAL A 338 -14.29 -4.80 -0.57
C VAL A 338 -15.35 -5.90 -0.53
N GLU A 339 -15.32 -6.85 -1.46
CA GLU A 339 -16.31 -7.94 -1.55
C GLU A 339 -16.31 -8.81 -0.29
N TYR A 340 -15.12 -9.27 0.14
CA TYR A 340 -14.96 -10.00 1.39
C TYR A 340 -15.55 -9.25 2.60
N THR A 341 -15.33 -7.93 2.67
CA THR A 341 -15.83 -7.13 3.79
C THR A 341 -17.35 -6.97 3.73
N ILE A 342 -17.93 -6.79 2.52
CA ILE A 342 -19.38 -6.75 2.29
C ILE A 342 -20.04 -8.06 2.71
N ASP A 343 -19.41 -9.20 2.43
CA ASP A 343 -19.95 -10.51 2.79
C ASP A 343 -19.88 -10.76 4.30
N ARG A 344 -18.83 -10.27 4.97
CA ARG A 344 -18.60 -10.51 6.40
C ARG A 344 -19.34 -9.55 7.32
N ILE A 345 -19.59 -8.30 6.93
CA ILE A 345 -20.31 -7.31 7.76
C ILE A 345 -21.69 -7.82 8.24
N PRO A 346 -22.57 -8.38 7.38
CA PRO A 346 -23.87 -8.92 7.81
C PRO A 346 -23.76 -10.15 8.73
N GLN A 347 -22.59 -10.80 8.75
CA GLN A 347 -22.32 -12.00 9.56
C GLN A 347 -21.67 -11.64 10.90
N MET A 348 -21.43 -10.35 11.19
CA MET A 348 -20.93 -9.91 12.48
C MET A 348 -21.86 -10.38 13.60
N GLN A 349 -21.28 -10.78 14.73
CA GLN A 349 -22.08 -11.25 15.85
C GLN A 349 -23.02 -10.15 16.36
N PRO A 350 -24.32 -10.45 16.57
CA PRO A 350 -25.28 -9.48 17.12
C PRO A 350 -24.86 -9.03 18.53
N ARG A 351 -24.86 -7.72 18.80
CA ARG A 351 -24.52 -7.12 20.10
C ARG A 351 -25.24 -5.78 20.30
N ASP A 352 -25.35 -5.35 21.56
CA ASP A 352 -26.08 -4.13 21.94
C ASP A 352 -25.51 -2.84 21.32
N ASN A 353 -24.19 -2.77 21.11
CA ASN A 353 -23.49 -1.62 20.52
C ASN A 353 -23.19 -1.76 19.02
N LEU A 354 -23.78 -2.75 18.33
CA LEU A 354 -23.49 -3.01 16.91
C LEU A 354 -23.75 -1.76 16.04
N GLY A 355 -24.83 -1.01 16.31
CA GLY A 355 -25.13 0.23 15.59
C GLY A 355 -24.04 1.30 15.72
N GLU A 356 -23.43 1.42 16.90
CA GLU A 356 -22.31 2.36 17.13
C GLU A 356 -21.06 1.92 16.38
N ILE A 357 -20.74 0.62 16.42
CA ILE A 357 -19.61 0.04 15.69
C ILE A 357 -19.77 0.29 14.18
N LEU A 358 -20.95 -0.02 13.63
CA LEU A 358 -21.25 0.22 12.22
C LEU A 358 -21.17 1.72 11.88
N GLY A 359 -21.60 2.60 12.79
CA GLY A 359 -21.45 4.05 12.67
C GLY A 359 -19.99 4.51 12.62
N VAL A 360 -19.11 3.97 13.48
CA VAL A 360 -17.67 4.25 13.45
C VAL A 360 -17.04 3.75 12.15
N LEU A 361 -17.37 2.53 11.72
CA LEU A 361 -16.90 1.98 10.44
C LEU A 361 -17.31 2.88 9.27
N LEU A 362 -18.61 3.22 9.20
CA LEU A 362 -19.15 4.10 8.17
C LEU A 362 -18.41 5.44 8.14
N ARG A 363 -18.20 6.07 9.30
CA ARG A 363 -17.42 7.31 9.43
C ARG A 363 -16.01 7.16 8.87
N LYS A 364 -15.28 6.10 9.24
CA LYS A 364 -13.90 5.87 8.76
C LYS A 364 -13.83 5.61 7.25
N PHE A 365 -14.79 4.88 6.68
CA PHE A 365 -14.86 4.69 5.23
C PHE A 365 -15.21 5.99 4.50
N CYS A 366 -16.11 6.83 5.03
CA CYS A 366 -16.38 8.14 4.43
C CYS A 366 -15.15 9.06 4.49
N GLN A 367 -14.38 9.05 5.58
CA GLN A 367 -13.11 9.80 5.70
C GLN A 367 -12.08 9.38 4.66
N SER A 368 -11.98 8.08 4.34
CA SER A 368 -10.97 7.59 3.39
C SER A 368 -11.29 7.93 1.92
N VAL A 369 -12.55 8.25 1.60
CA VAL A 369 -12.94 8.79 0.28
C VAL A 369 -12.29 10.16 0.07
N GLU A 370 -12.28 11.02 1.08
CA GLU A 370 -11.67 12.37 1.00
C GLU A 370 -10.16 12.30 0.72
N ASP A 371 -9.46 11.38 1.39
CA ASP A 371 -8.02 11.16 1.25
C ASP A 371 -7.59 10.64 -0.14
N GLY A 372 -8.55 10.31 -1.03
CA GLY A 372 -8.29 9.70 -2.34
C GLY A 372 -7.71 8.28 -2.27
N LYS A 373 -7.65 7.70 -1.06
CA LYS A 373 -7.10 6.36 -0.82
C LYS A 373 -8.07 5.23 -1.15
N TYR A 374 -9.36 5.54 -1.27
CA TYR A 374 -10.43 4.55 -1.40
C TYR A 374 -11.25 4.78 -2.67
N LYS A 375 -10.79 4.19 -3.79
CA LYS A 375 -11.37 4.39 -5.13
C LYS A 375 -12.72 3.69 -5.35
N GLU A 376 -13.07 2.67 -4.56
CA GLU A 376 -14.25 1.79 -4.78
C GLU A 376 -15.18 1.69 -3.55
N GLY A 377 -15.32 2.78 -2.79
CA GLY A 377 -15.97 2.72 -1.47
C GLY A 377 -17.49 2.70 -1.40
N GLY A 378 -18.16 3.04 -2.50
CA GLY A 378 -19.63 3.12 -2.57
C GLY A 378 -20.32 1.82 -2.10
N PRO A 379 -19.97 0.65 -2.67
CA PRO A 379 -20.57 -0.63 -2.27
C PRO A 379 -20.50 -0.92 -0.77
N LEU A 380 -19.36 -0.66 -0.12
CA LEU A 380 -19.16 -0.93 1.30
C LEU A 380 -19.95 0.02 2.19
N ILE A 381 -19.96 1.32 1.85
CA ILE A 381 -20.78 2.34 2.50
C ILE A 381 -22.27 1.95 2.43
N ARG A 382 -22.76 1.57 1.25
CA ARG A 382 -24.14 1.11 1.05
C ARG A 382 -24.44 -0.15 1.87
N CYS A 383 -23.49 -1.09 1.98
CA CYS A 383 -23.64 -2.27 2.83
C CYS A 383 -23.85 -1.88 4.29
N LEU A 384 -22.99 -1.02 4.85
CA LEU A 384 -23.10 -0.56 6.24
C LEU A 384 -24.43 0.14 6.53
N LEU A 385 -24.87 1.04 5.64
CA LEU A 385 -26.16 1.74 5.78
C LEU A 385 -27.33 0.74 5.79
N LYS A 386 -27.31 -0.26 4.91
CA LYS A 386 -28.34 -1.32 4.88
C LYS A 386 -28.34 -2.21 6.13
N GLN A 387 -27.20 -2.33 6.82
CA GLN A 387 -27.12 -3.01 8.11
C GLN A 387 -27.52 -2.11 9.30
N GLY A 388 -27.98 -0.88 9.06
CA GLY A 388 -28.46 0.03 10.10
C GLY A 388 -27.40 0.96 10.68
N ALA A 389 -26.26 1.15 10.01
CA ALA A 389 -25.30 2.20 10.38
C ALA A 389 -25.99 3.58 10.31
N ALA A 390 -25.91 4.37 11.38
CA ALA A 390 -26.52 5.69 11.41
C ALA A 390 -25.75 6.66 10.49
N PRO A 391 -26.37 7.26 9.47
CA PRO A 391 -25.68 8.16 8.53
C PRO A 391 -25.20 9.45 9.20
N ASN A 392 -25.87 9.87 10.28
CA ASN A 392 -25.54 11.06 11.07
C ASN A 392 -24.83 10.71 12.39
N PHE A 393 -24.14 9.57 12.46
CA PHE A 393 -23.35 9.14 13.63
C PHE A 393 -22.25 10.16 14.00
N ASP A 394 -21.92 10.33 15.29
CA ASP A 394 -21.13 11.45 15.88
C ASP A 394 -21.95 12.74 16.06
N LEU A 395 -21.84 13.37 17.25
CA LEU A 395 -22.61 14.57 17.63
C LEU A 395 -22.05 15.85 16.99
N ARG A 396 -20.84 15.81 16.43
CA ARG A 396 -20.23 16.96 15.77
C ARG A 396 -20.77 17.09 14.34
N PRO A 397 -21.40 18.23 13.97
CA PRO A 397 -22.09 18.40 12.68
C PRO A 397 -21.26 18.02 11.44
N LEU A 398 -19.98 18.41 11.41
CA LEU A 398 -19.10 18.16 10.26
C LEU A 398 -18.39 16.80 10.26
N ASP A 399 -18.42 16.08 11.38
CA ASP A 399 -17.72 14.81 11.55
C ASP A 399 -18.60 13.59 11.26
N SER A 400 -19.88 13.82 10.95
CA SER A 400 -20.83 12.76 10.64
C SER A 400 -20.50 12.06 9.32
N PRO A 401 -20.75 10.74 9.19
CA PRO A 401 -20.42 10.00 7.99
C PRO A 401 -21.05 10.57 6.72
N TRP A 402 -22.28 11.07 6.82
CA TRP A 402 -22.98 11.71 5.71
C TRP A 402 -22.28 12.99 5.24
N VAL A 403 -21.92 13.89 6.16
CA VAL A 403 -21.26 15.15 5.80
C VAL A 403 -19.87 14.91 5.23
N LEU A 404 -19.13 13.95 5.78
CA LEU A 404 -17.83 13.53 5.28
C LEU A 404 -17.93 13.01 3.84
N TYR A 405 -18.89 12.12 3.57
CA TYR A 405 -19.11 11.57 2.23
C TYR A 405 -19.51 12.67 1.23
N LEU A 406 -20.51 13.48 1.58
CA LEU A 406 -20.97 14.59 0.72
C LEU A 406 -19.84 15.54 0.36
N SER A 407 -19.06 15.95 1.36
CA SER A 407 -17.95 16.89 1.17
C SER A 407 -16.84 16.30 0.31
N ALA A 408 -16.51 15.02 0.52
CA ALA A 408 -15.50 14.32 -0.27
C ALA A 408 -15.91 14.22 -1.75
N ILE A 409 -17.16 13.81 -2.02
CA ILE A 409 -17.68 13.71 -3.40
C ILE A 409 -17.78 15.08 -4.06
N PHE A 410 -18.30 16.09 -3.35
CA PHE A 410 -18.35 17.46 -3.88
C PHE A 410 -16.96 17.95 -4.32
N ASN A 411 -15.97 17.80 -3.44
CA ASN A 411 -14.59 18.20 -3.73
C ASN A 411 -13.99 17.39 -4.90
N GLN A 412 -14.29 16.09 -5.00
CA GLN A 412 -13.81 15.22 -6.08
C GLN A 412 -14.40 15.62 -7.44
N VAL A 413 -15.72 15.78 -7.51
CA VAL A 413 -16.46 16.18 -8.71
C VAL A 413 -15.98 17.55 -9.19
N LEU A 414 -15.83 18.50 -8.26
CA LEU A 414 -15.36 19.85 -8.57
C LEU A 414 -13.92 19.85 -9.13
N ARG A 415 -12.99 19.12 -8.49
CA ARG A 415 -11.61 18.98 -9.00
C ARG A 415 -11.56 18.34 -10.39
N TYR A 416 -12.40 17.33 -10.64
CA TYR A 416 -12.49 16.69 -11.95
C TYR A 416 -12.98 17.67 -13.03
N LYS A 417 -14.04 18.43 -12.73
CA LYS A 417 -14.59 19.45 -13.64
C LYS A 417 -13.57 20.55 -13.94
N LEU A 418 -12.89 21.08 -12.92
CA LEU A 418 -11.87 22.13 -13.09
C LEU A 418 -10.66 21.65 -13.91
N SER A 419 -10.27 20.38 -13.79
CA SER A 419 -9.12 19.83 -14.50
C SER A 419 -9.42 19.40 -15.95
N THR A 420 -10.62 18.86 -16.21
CA THR A 420 -10.95 18.24 -17.51
C THR A 420 -11.96 19.03 -18.35
N GLY A 421 -12.73 19.93 -17.72
CA GLY A 421 -13.89 20.58 -18.35
C GLY A 421 -15.06 19.62 -18.66
N MET A 422 -14.99 18.36 -18.23
CA MET A 422 -15.97 17.31 -18.51
C MET A 422 -16.65 16.82 -17.22
N ASN A 423 -17.82 16.21 -17.38
CA ASN A 423 -18.50 15.47 -16.31
C ASN A 423 -17.80 14.13 -16.04
N LEU A 424 -18.00 13.57 -14.85
CA LEU A 424 -17.50 12.23 -14.51
C LEU A 424 -18.04 11.16 -15.47
N ASN A 425 -17.28 10.08 -15.65
CA ASN A 425 -17.75 8.98 -16.48
C ASN A 425 -19.06 8.36 -15.94
N TYR A 426 -19.81 7.69 -16.83
CA TYR A 426 -21.13 7.14 -16.52
C TYR A 426 -21.10 6.18 -15.32
N THR A 427 -20.09 5.31 -15.23
CA THR A 427 -19.96 4.32 -14.16
C THR A 427 -19.79 4.97 -12.78
N ASN A 428 -18.88 5.95 -12.66
CA ASN A 428 -18.65 6.67 -11.41
C ASN A 428 -19.90 7.48 -11.01
N SER A 429 -20.55 8.11 -11.98
CA SER A 429 -21.78 8.87 -11.75
C SER A 429 -22.89 7.99 -11.21
N ARG A 430 -23.08 6.79 -11.77
CA ARG A 430 -24.06 5.80 -11.29
C ARG A 430 -23.75 5.33 -9.87
N GLU A 431 -22.49 5.06 -9.54
CA GLU A 431 -22.09 4.63 -8.20
C GLU A 431 -22.31 5.71 -7.14
N ILE A 432 -21.95 6.96 -7.44
CA ILE A 432 -22.21 8.10 -6.55
C ILE A 432 -23.71 8.27 -6.33
N PHE A 433 -24.49 8.27 -7.41
CA PHE A 433 -25.94 8.43 -7.36
C PHE A 433 -26.63 7.37 -6.48
N GLN A 434 -26.27 6.10 -6.66
CA GLN A 434 -26.80 5.01 -5.83
C GLN A 434 -26.42 5.17 -4.36
N THR A 435 -25.22 5.66 -4.08
CA THR A 435 -24.74 5.82 -2.71
C THR A 435 -25.45 6.98 -2.01
N LEU A 436 -25.64 8.12 -2.69
CA LEU A 436 -26.43 9.24 -2.20
C LEU A 436 -27.86 8.82 -1.85
N ARG A 437 -28.51 8.07 -2.74
CA ARG A 437 -29.86 7.55 -2.51
C ARG A 437 -29.93 6.68 -1.26
N VAL A 438 -29.00 5.74 -1.08
CA VAL A 438 -29.00 4.85 0.11
C VAL A 438 -28.76 5.63 1.41
N PHE A 439 -27.96 6.70 1.39
CA PHE A 439 -27.81 7.60 2.54
C PHE A 439 -29.13 8.28 2.92
N VAL A 440 -29.84 8.83 1.93
CA VAL A 440 -31.13 9.50 2.13
C VAL A 440 -32.18 8.51 2.64
N GLU A 441 -32.26 7.31 2.04
CA GLU A 441 -33.14 6.23 2.49
C GLU A 441 -32.82 5.78 3.93
N ALA A 442 -31.56 5.86 4.35
CA ALA A 442 -31.11 5.57 5.71
C ALA A 442 -31.34 6.73 6.71
N GLY A 443 -31.94 7.85 6.29
CA GLY A 443 -32.27 8.99 7.16
C GLY A 443 -31.16 10.03 7.29
N ALA A 444 -30.30 10.19 6.30
CA ALA A 444 -29.33 11.27 6.26
C ALA A 444 -30.02 12.65 6.34
N SER A 445 -29.45 13.58 7.11
CA SER A 445 -29.96 14.95 7.20
C SER A 445 -29.86 15.66 5.84
N LEU A 446 -30.69 16.68 5.60
CA LEU A 446 -30.60 17.55 4.41
C LEU A 446 -30.56 19.04 4.74
N LEU A 447 -30.81 19.37 6.01
CA LEU A 447 -30.90 20.74 6.50
C LEU A 447 -29.62 21.19 7.22
N GLY A 448 -28.71 20.27 7.52
CA GLY A 448 -27.46 20.61 8.19
C GLY A 448 -26.61 21.57 7.36
N ASN A 449 -25.97 22.50 8.04
CA ASN A 449 -25.12 23.52 7.45
C ASN A 449 -23.70 22.98 7.22
N ILE A 450 -23.12 23.27 6.06
CA ILE A 450 -21.76 22.93 5.69
C ILE A 450 -21.04 24.20 5.21
N PRO A 451 -19.84 24.50 5.72
CA PRO A 451 -19.04 25.61 5.22
C PRO A 451 -18.32 25.24 3.91
N VAL A 452 -18.50 26.07 2.89
CA VAL A 452 -17.79 26.04 1.62
C VAL A 452 -16.88 27.27 1.55
N VAL A 453 -15.58 27.05 1.40
CA VAL A 453 -14.59 28.12 1.24
C VAL A 453 -14.45 28.44 -0.25
N VAL A 454 -14.57 29.72 -0.59
CA VAL A 454 -14.35 30.23 -1.95
C VAL A 454 -13.09 31.10 -1.92
N MET A 455 -12.04 30.66 -2.60
CA MET A 455 -10.77 31.39 -2.68
C MET A 455 -10.81 32.44 -3.80
N LEU A 456 -10.41 33.66 -3.49
CA LEU A 456 -10.46 34.83 -4.36
C LEU A 456 -9.08 35.26 -4.90
N ASP A 457 -8.02 34.54 -4.53
CA ASP A 457 -6.63 34.85 -4.95
C ASP A 457 -6.22 34.18 -6.26
N SER A 458 -7.05 33.29 -6.80
CA SER A 458 -6.77 32.54 -8.01
C SER A 458 -7.54 33.12 -9.20
N PRO A 459 -6.93 33.19 -10.41
CA PRO A 459 -7.64 33.61 -11.63
C PRO A 459 -8.73 32.60 -12.03
N GLN A 460 -8.64 31.37 -11.53
CA GLN A 460 -9.71 30.38 -11.57
C GLN A 460 -10.41 30.30 -10.23
N LEU A 461 -11.73 30.31 -10.25
CA LEU A 461 -12.58 30.15 -9.08
C LEU A 461 -12.32 28.77 -8.44
N ASN A 462 -11.65 28.76 -7.29
CA ASN A 462 -11.34 27.55 -6.54
C ASN A 462 -12.13 27.55 -5.23
N TYR A 463 -13.00 26.57 -5.06
CA TYR A 463 -13.86 26.43 -3.90
C TYR A 463 -13.94 24.97 -3.45
N GLY A 464 -14.43 24.74 -2.24
CA GLY A 464 -14.56 23.38 -1.71
C GLY A 464 -15.13 23.34 -0.30
N CYS A 465 -15.67 22.19 0.09
CA CYS A 465 -16.09 21.94 1.45
C CYS A 465 -14.88 21.81 2.38
N VAL A 466 -14.99 22.33 3.60
CA VAL A 466 -14.00 22.15 4.66
C VAL A 466 -14.55 21.20 5.72
N THR A 467 -14.10 19.95 5.69
CA THR A 467 -14.43 18.92 6.69
C THR A 467 -13.47 18.93 7.88
N ALA A 468 -12.22 19.35 7.66
CA ALA A 468 -11.22 19.59 8.69
C ALA A 468 -10.57 20.97 8.46
N CYS A 469 -10.78 21.93 9.36
CA CYS A 469 -10.16 23.26 9.25
C CYS A 469 -8.66 23.14 9.58
N PRO A 470 -7.73 23.24 8.61
CA PRO A 470 -6.34 23.41 8.92
C PRO A 470 -6.23 24.78 9.59
N ARG A 471 -5.53 24.88 10.72
CA ARG A 471 -5.34 26.12 11.50
C ARG A 471 -4.66 27.27 10.72
N GLU A 472 -4.41 27.08 9.42
CA GLU A 472 -3.49 27.83 8.56
C GLU A 472 -4.09 28.31 7.23
N ILE A 473 -5.28 27.85 6.79
CA ILE A 473 -5.84 28.27 5.48
C ILE A 473 -5.98 29.79 5.42
N PHE A 474 -6.68 30.40 6.38
CA PHE A 474 -6.99 31.84 6.37
C PHE A 474 -5.80 32.75 6.72
N VAL A 475 -4.60 32.20 6.94
CA VAL A 475 -3.40 33.00 7.21
C VAL A 475 -2.81 33.58 5.91
N SER A 476 -3.06 32.93 4.77
CA SER A 476 -2.37 33.19 3.51
C SER A 476 -3.27 33.40 2.29
N VAL A 477 -4.60 33.40 2.47
CA VAL A 477 -5.56 33.51 1.37
C VAL A 477 -6.64 34.57 1.62
N THR A 478 -7.07 35.23 0.54
CA THR A 478 -8.31 36.00 0.48
C THR A 478 -9.45 35.06 0.10
N ALA A 479 -10.45 34.95 0.94
CA ALA A 479 -11.56 34.01 0.76
C ALA A 479 -12.85 34.50 1.39
N VAL A 480 -13.97 33.98 0.90
CA VAL A 480 -15.27 34.07 1.58
C VAL A 480 -15.75 32.67 1.96
N VAL A 481 -16.50 32.57 3.06
CA VAL A 481 -17.11 31.33 3.52
C VAL A 481 -18.60 31.40 3.34
N LEU A 482 -19.08 30.51 2.48
CA LEU A 482 -20.47 30.28 2.18
C LEU A 482 -20.97 29.15 3.09
N ILE A 483 -21.95 29.44 3.94
CA ILE A 483 -22.69 28.43 4.68
C ILE A 483 -23.83 27.94 3.78
N VAL A 484 -23.79 26.67 3.43
CA VAL A 484 -24.80 26.04 2.56
C VAL A 484 -25.49 24.92 3.31
N ASN A 485 -26.76 24.67 3.01
CA ASN A 485 -27.39 23.44 3.49
C ASN A 485 -26.95 22.25 2.63
N GLN A 486 -27.09 21.04 3.17
CA GLN A 486 -26.73 19.81 2.47
C GLN A 486 -27.50 19.62 1.15
N ALA A 487 -28.76 20.07 1.06
CA ALA A 487 -29.53 20.07 -0.18
C ALA A 487 -28.89 20.91 -1.31
N TRP A 488 -28.26 22.03 -0.98
CA TRP A 488 -27.51 22.84 -1.97
C TRP A 488 -26.33 22.06 -2.54
N LEU A 489 -25.54 21.40 -1.70
CA LEU A 489 -24.39 20.59 -2.15
C LEU A 489 -24.82 19.42 -3.02
N ILE A 490 -25.90 18.74 -2.66
CA ILE A 490 -26.42 17.61 -3.44
C ILE A 490 -26.86 18.08 -4.82
N ASN A 491 -27.57 19.21 -4.92
CA ASN A 491 -27.97 19.74 -6.23
C ASN A 491 -26.74 20.08 -7.10
N GLU A 492 -25.71 20.69 -6.52
CA GLU A 492 -24.48 20.98 -7.25
C GLU A 492 -23.75 19.70 -7.67
N ILE A 493 -23.75 18.64 -6.85
CA ILE A 493 -23.21 17.33 -7.24
C ILE A 493 -24.04 16.74 -8.39
N LEU A 494 -25.36 16.67 -8.25
CA LEU A 494 -26.26 16.06 -9.24
C LEU A 494 -26.13 16.74 -10.60
N ASP A 495 -26.11 18.09 -10.66
CA ASP A 495 -25.91 18.84 -11.90
C ASP A 495 -24.63 18.43 -12.66
N GLN A 496 -23.57 18.03 -11.94
CA GLN A 496 -22.34 17.56 -12.56
C GLN A 496 -22.34 16.08 -12.94
N LEU A 497 -23.19 15.26 -12.31
CA LEU A 497 -23.33 13.86 -12.66
C LEU A 497 -24.24 13.69 -13.87
N ASP A 498 -25.39 14.37 -13.85
CA ASP A 498 -26.41 14.37 -14.87
C ASP A 498 -27.25 15.65 -14.74
N THR A 499 -27.26 16.49 -15.77
CA THR A 499 -27.97 17.78 -15.77
C THR A 499 -29.49 17.65 -15.65
N GLU A 500 -30.05 16.46 -15.90
CA GLU A 500 -31.48 16.18 -15.72
C GLU A 500 -31.80 15.62 -14.33
N ALA A 501 -30.79 15.18 -13.57
CA ALA A 501 -30.97 14.62 -12.23
C ALA A 501 -31.32 15.70 -11.20
N ASN A 502 -32.17 15.32 -10.25
CA ASN A 502 -32.65 16.19 -9.19
C ASN A 502 -32.86 15.40 -7.89
N MET A 503 -33.17 16.12 -6.80
CA MET A 503 -33.38 15.54 -5.46
C MET A 503 -34.44 14.43 -5.40
N ALA A 504 -35.44 14.44 -6.29
CA ALA A 504 -36.45 13.40 -6.32
C ALA A 504 -35.87 12.06 -6.77
N ASP A 505 -34.84 12.08 -7.63
CA ASP A 505 -34.23 10.86 -8.17
C ASP A 505 -33.44 10.09 -7.08
N ILE A 506 -33.02 10.78 -6.01
CA ILE A 506 -32.41 10.17 -4.81
C ILE A 506 -33.42 9.90 -3.68
N GLY A 507 -34.73 10.05 -3.93
CA GLY A 507 -35.79 9.60 -3.03
C GLY A 507 -36.27 10.61 -1.98
N HIS A 508 -36.10 11.92 -2.19
CA HIS A 508 -36.57 12.93 -1.23
C HIS A 508 -37.41 14.04 -1.88
N GLU A 509 -38.42 14.54 -1.15
CA GLU A 509 -39.22 15.72 -1.55
C GLU A 509 -38.38 17.01 -1.44
N ARG A 510 -38.49 17.92 -2.41
CA ARG A 510 -37.59 19.08 -2.57
C ARG A 510 -37.41 19.89 -1.27
N VAL A 511 -36.25 19.74 -0.62
CA VAL A 511 -35.72 20.72 0.34
C VAL A 511 -35.15 21.89 -0.46
N SER A 512 -35.55 23.11 -0.12
CA SER A 512 -35.04 24.30 -0.83
C SER A 512 -33.54 24.46 -0.55
N PRO A 513 -32.69 24.54 -1.59
CA PRO A 513 -31.27 24.76 -1.38
C PRO A 513 -31.05 26.15 -0.77
N TYR A 514 -30.17 26.21 0.23
CA TYR A 514 -29.82 27.42 0.96
C TYR A 514 -28.32 27.65 0.85
N ALA A 515 -27.96 28.91 0.63
CA ALA A 515 -26.59 29.38 0.63
C ALA A 515 -26.58 30.79 1.24
N ARG A 516 -25.58 31.09 2.07
CA ARG A 516 -25.37 32.42 2.64
C ARG A 516 -23.91 32.63 2.97
N ILE A 517 -23.34 33.76 2.55
CA ILE A 517 -22.00 34.17 2.99
C ILE A 517 -22.09 34.59 4.44
N ALA A 518 -21.24 33.99 5.27
CA ALA A 518 -21.20 34.26 6.70
C ALA A 518 -19.90 34.90 7.16
N MET A 519 -18.77 34.60 6.48
CA MET A 519 -17.46 35.10 6.87
C MET A 519 -16.65 35.50 5.64
N ALA A 520 -15.80 36.51 5.81
CA ALA A 520 -14.75 36.88 4.88
C ALA A 520 -13.38 36.79 5.56
N ALA A 521 -12.36 36.50 4.76
CA ALA A 521 -10.97 36.45 5.16
C ALA A 521 -10.09 37.17 4.13
N TYR A 522 -9.11 37.94 4.58
CA TYR A 522 -8.23 38.72 3.69
C TYR A 522 -6.75 38.43 3.91
N LYS A 523 -6.04 38.15 2.80
CA LYS A 523 -4.59 37.96 2.77
C LYS A 523 -3.89 39.29 2.98
N ALA A 524 -2.84 39.33 3.80
CA ALA A 524 -2.08 40.57 3.99
C ALA A 524 -0.72 40.57 3.31
N GLU A 525 -0.23 41.79 3.12
CA GLU A 525 1.17 42.11 2.83
C GLU A 525 1.82 42.70 4.11
N GLY A 526 2.65 41.94 4.83
CA GLY A 526 3.47 42.43 5.97
C GLY A 526 3.25 41.79 7.37
N GLU A 527 4.19 42.05 8.29
CA GLU A 527 4.20 41.56 9.69
C GLU A 527 3.26 42.38 10.60
N GLY A 528 2.25 41.74 11.22
CA GLY A 528 1.28 42.39 12.13
C GLY A 528 -0.17 41.91 11.97
N ALA A 529 -0.39 40.60 11.96
CA ALA A 529 -1.42 39.91 11.20
C ALA A 529 -2.78 39.60 11.84
N TRP A 530 -3.27 40.38 12.80
CA TRP A 530 -4.04 39.74 13.88
C TRP A 530 -5.56 40.01 13.91
N HIS A 531 -6.13 40.73 12.93
CA HIS A 531 -7.60 40.83 12.70
C HIS A 531 -7.91 40.69 11.20
N ARG A 532 -8.24 39.48 10.73
CA ARG A 532 -8.31 39.18 9.28
C ARG A 532 -9.46 38.29 8.84
N CYS A 533 -10.29 37.85 9.78
CA CYS A 533 -11.58 37.22 9.49
C CYS A 533 -12.66 38.10 10.08
N TRP A 534 -13.77 38.27 9.38
CA TRP A 534 -14.92 39.01 9.91
C TRP A 534 -16.23 38.37 9.46
N LEU A 535 -17.24 38.48 10.32
CA LEU A 535 -18.59 38.05 10.01
C LEU A 535 -19.26 39.09 9.12
N ILE A 536 -19.88 38.63 8.05
CA ILE A 536 -20.58 39.51 7.10
C ILE A 536 -21.96 39.87 7.69
N PRO A 537 -22.31 41.17 7.78
CA PRO A 537 -23.63 41.63 8.22
C PRO A 537 -24.77 41.03 7.41
N GLU A 538 -25.94 40.86 8.03
CA GLU A 538 -27.10 40.24 7.38
C GLU A 538 -27.56 40.98 6.12
N GLU A 539 -27.53 42.31 6.17
CA GLU A 539 -27.96 43.19 5.08
C GLU A 539 -27.10 43.05 3.82
N ASP A 540 -25.80 42.83 3.98
CA ASP A 540 -24.86 42.68 2.87
C ASP A 540 -24.72 41.20 2.43
N ALA A 541 -25.03 40.25 3.31
CA ALA A 541 -24.85 38.82 3.05
C ALA A 541 -25.66 38.32 1.85
N SER A 542 -26.90 38.78 1.67
CA SER A 542 -27.76 38.32 0.56
C SER A 542 -27.21 38.73 -0.80
N GLU A 543 -26.87 40.01 -0.99
CA GLU A 543 -26.35 40.51 -2.26
C GLU A 543 -25.01 39.84 -2.62
N MET A 544 -24.10 39.76 -1.64
CA MET A 544 -22.82 39.08 -1.84
C MET A 544 -23.02 37.59 -2.18
N THR A 545 -23.98 36.92 -1.53
CA THR A 545 -24.29 35.51 -1.79
C THR A 545 -24.76 35.31 -3.22
N ASP A 546 -25.72 36.11 -3.70
CA ASP A 546 -26.27 35.98 -5.05
C ASP A 546 -25.19 36.16 -6.11
N LYS A 547 -24.31 37.14 -5.92
CA LYS A 547 -23.16 37.36 -6.81
C LYS A 547 -22.19 36.19 -6.80
N VAL A 548 -21.79 35.71 -5.62
CA VAL A 548 -20.88 34.56 -5.51
C VAL A 548 -21.51 33.32 -6.16
N VAL A 549 -22.73 32.94 -5.79
CA VAL A 549 -23.40 31.73 -6.32
C VAL A 549 -23.62 31.81 -7.83
N SER A 550 -24.05 32.96 -8.35
CA SER A 550 -24.19 33.19 -9.80
C SER A 550 -22.86 32.98 -10.54
N ARG A 551 -21.75 33.41 -9.94
CA ARG A 551 -20.40 33.19 -10.49
C ARG A 551 -19.95 31.74 -10.37
N LEU A 552 -20.22 31.05 -9.26
CA LEU A 552 -19.94 29.62 -9.13
C LEU A 552 -20.58 28.83 -10.29
N ARG A 553 -21.85 29.13 -10.61
CA ARG A 553 -22.61 28.44 -11.66
C ARG A 553 -22.22 28.81 -13.09
N SER A 554 -21.82 30.06 -13.34
CA SER A 554 -21.40 30.53 -14.67
C SER A 554 -19.93 30.23 -15.00
N SER A 555 -19.13 29.87 -14.00
CA SER A 555 -17.68 29.64 -14.12
C SER A 555 -17.28 28.63 -15.21
N SER A 556 -18.10 27.60 -15.46
CA SER A 556 -17.83 26.59 -16.50
C SER A 556 -17.98 27.09 -17.94
N LYS A 557 -18.61 28.26 -18.14
CA LYS A 557 -18.93 28.84 -19.45
C LYS A 557 -18.29 30.22 -19.69
N ALA A 558 -17.58 30.76 -18.70
CA ALA A 558 -17.03 32.11 -18.73
C ALA A 558 -15.62 32.17 -19.36
N SER A 559 -15.32 33.27 -20.05
CA SER A 559 -13.96 33.55 -20.54
C SER A 559 -13.02 33.93 -19.38
N SER A 560 -11.71 33.71 -19.55
CA SER A 560 -10.70 34.00 -18.51
C SER A 560 -10.72 35.46 -18.00
N GLY A 561 -11.03 36.42 -18.87
CA GLY A 561 -11.15 37.84 -18.48
C GLY A 561 -12.38 38.09 -17.61
N ALA A 562 -13.54 37.56 -18.00
CA ALA A 562 -14.80 37.70 -17.25
C ALA A 562 -14.77 37.03 -15.86
N LEU A 563 -13.94 35.99 -15.69
CA LEU A 563 -13.65 35.36 -14.40
C LEU A 563 -12.86 36.29 -13.48
N THR A 564 -11.83 36.95 -14.01
CA THR A 564 -10.93 37.82 -13.23
C THR A 564 -11.65 39.09 -12.76
N ASP A 565 -12.42 39.72 -13.64
CA ASP A 565 -13.22 40.92 -13.30
C ASP A 565 -14.27 40.61 -12.22
N GLY A 566 -14.88 39.43 -12.28
CA GLY A 566 -15.86 38.99 -11.28
C GLY A 566 -15.25 38.68 -9.91
N MET A 567 -14.02 38.16 -9.86
CA MET A 567 -13.32 37.93 -8.59
C MET A 567 -12.94 39.26 -7.92
N GLU A 568 -12.50 40.24 -8.70
CA GLU A 568 -12.18 41.57 -8.19
C GLU A 568 -13.42 42.29 -7.65
N GLU A 569 -14.56 42.14 -8.34
CA GLU A 569 -15.85 42.65 -7.86
C GLU A 569 -16.21 42.08 -6.47
N ILE A 570 -16.12 40.78 -6.28
CA ILE A 570 -16.41 40.13 -4.99
C ILE A 570 -15.42 40.59 -3.92
N ARG A 571 -14.13 40.72 -4.26
CA ARG A 571 -13.10 41.21 -3.33
C ARG A 571 -13.37 42.65 -2.89
N ASN A 572 -13.78 43.52 -3.81
CA ASN A 572 -14.11 44.91 -3.49
C ASN A 572 -15.31 45.01 -2.56
N MET A 573 -16.39 44.28 -2.85
CA MET A 573 -17.55 44.21 -1.95
C MET A 573 -17.16 43.72 -0.56
N MET A 574 -16.32 42.69 -0.49
CA MET A 574 -15.81 42.17 0.76
C MET A 574 -15.05 43.22 1.58
N LEU A 575 -14.24 44.06 0.92
CA LEU A 575 -13.48 45.14 1.54
C LEU A 575 -14.37 46.32 1.96
N GLU A 576 -15.38 46.67 1.18
CA GLU A 576 -16.35 47.74 1.49
C GLU A 576 -17.17 47.44 2.76
N VAL A 577 -17.49 46.17 2.97
CA VAL A 577 -18.31 45.72 4.12
C VAL A 577 -17.45 45.52 5.38
N LYS A 578 -16.12 45.44 5.24
CA LYS A 578 -15.17 45.18 6.34
C LYS A 578 -15.33 46.14 7.52
N ASP A 579 -15.48 47.43 7.27
CA ASP A 579 -15.57 48.45 8.33
C ASP A 579 -16.89 48.37 9.13
N ARG A 580 -17.91 47.71 8.57
CA ARG A 580 -19.21 47.45 9.21
C ARG A 580 -19.32 46.04 9.79
N SER A 581 -18.28 45.21 9.63
CA SER A 581 -18.30 43.79 9.99
C SER A 581 -17.73 43.54 11.38
N GLU A 582 -18.20 42.46 12.03
CA GLU A 582 -17.67 42.04 13.33
C GLU A 582 -16.37 41.22 13.14
N PRO A 583 -15.24 41.64 13.73
CA PRO A 583 -13.99 40.90 13.61
C PRO A 583 -14.08 39.57 14.38
N MET A 584 -13.50 38.50 13.82
CA MET A 584 -13.46 37.19 14.45
C MET A 584 -12.04 36.78 14.82
N ASP A 585 -11.87 36.32 16.06
CA ASP A 585 -10.58 35.86 16.59
C ASP A 585 -10.15 34.53 15.98
N ARG A 586 -8.83 34.36 15.82
CA ARG A 586 -8.23 33.15 15.21
C ARG A 586 -8.66 31.85 15.89
N VAL A 587 -8.87 31.88 17.20
CA VAL A 587 -9.25 30.69 17.99
C VAL A 587 -10.72 30.31 17.74
N ASP A 588 -11.55 31.25 17.31
CA ASP A 588 -12.98 31.05 17.11
C ASP A 588 -13.34 30.69 15.67
N VAL A 589 -12.49 31.02 14.69
CA VAL A 589 -12.69 30.60 13.29
C VAL A 589 -12.90 29.08 13.15
N PRO A 590 -12.06 28.19 13.73
CA PRO A 590 -12.30 26.75 13.63
C PRO A 590 -13.59 26.32 14.33
N ARG A 591 -13.95 26.95 15.47
CA ARG A 591 -15.17 26.64 16.22
C ARG A 591 -16.41 27.04 15.43
N PHE A 592 -16.40 28.22 14.84
CA PHE A 592 -17.47 28.73 13.98
C PHE A 592 -17.72 27.78 12.81
N LEU A 593 -16.65 27.40 12.11
CA LEU A 593 -16.73 26.46 10.98
C LEU A 593 -17.23 25.08 11.43
N GLN A 594 -16.73 24.53 12.53
CA GLN A 594 -17.15 23.23 13.06
C GLN A 594 -18.60 23.19 13.56
N ALA A 595 -19.08 24.31 14.12
CA ALA A 595 -20.44 24.40 14.63
C ALA A 595 -21.48 24.48 13.50
N GLY A 596 -21.09 24.95 12.30
CA GLY A 596 -22.03 25.23 11.22
C GLY A 596 -23.08 26.28 11.59
N ASN A 597 -22.83 27.06 12.65
CA ASN A 597 -23.81 27.98 13.22
C ASN A 597 -23.80 29.31 12.46
N LEU A 598 -25.00 29.81 12.17
CA LEU A 598 -25.24 31.25 12.05
C LEU A 598 -25.26 31.82 13.49
N PRO A 599 -24.69 33.01 13.76
CA PRO A 599 -24.73 33.60 15.09
C PRO A 599 -26.18 33.70 15.62
N HIS A 600 -26.37 33.43 16.92
CA HIS A 600 -27.66 33.20 17.57
C HIS A 600 -28.69 34.31 17.32
N GLY A 601 -29.87 33.94 16.79
CA GLY A 601 -31.02 34.84 16.65
C GLY A 601 -32.01 34.52 15.52
N LEU A 602 -31.99 33.32 14.93
CA LEU A 602 -32.73 33.02 13.70
C LEU A 602 -33.36 31.63 13.79
N GLY A 603 -34.63 31.58 14.15
CA GLY A 603 -35.53 30.44 14.01
C GLY A 603 -36.67 30.78 13.06
#